data_AF-A0A521TAM2-F1
#
_entry.id   AF-A0A521TAM2-F1
#
_cell.length_a   1.000
_cell.length_b   1.000
_cell.length_c   1.000
_cell.angle_alpha   90.00
_cell.angle_beta   90.00
_cell.angle_gamma   90.00
#
_symmetry.space_group_name_H-M   'P 1'
#
loop_
_entity.id
_entity.type
_entity.pdbx_description
1 polymer ?
#
loop_
_entity_poly.entity_id
_entity_poly.type
_entity_poly.pdbx_seq_one_letter_code
_entity_poly.pdbx_strand_id
1 'polypeptide(L)'
;QLDQLEKVVEFEAKRQHGLVKIAEKLQNSKFGEISKNNDVFDITDDFKNCESKIIQKALRDNSIIKAIRIRNFAGMFGYSPYEGIRLGKEIGQIVKFYGIGGVFHSDELPNYGIEEKDVFIVKKILEINETDAFLIIAAPLVKIDFAIDSIIKRISQAKKGVPAETRLATQTGETIFLRPRPGASRMYPETDIPPIIITKKELEDAKKNIPKSWDESLNELQKKYDLNLQLTEQVFDSAYLEIFEKICEKTSIVPTFIASILCSTITNLERNGLNAQLLRNDEIVKTFEFLTKGKITKESIEIIFENIMSGKSKTIEDAIKNTAIETVSKEKFEKVIENIIINNKEIIQNQKERAVSPLMGIAMKELRGKVSGEMVNSILLEKIKMFLENSHN
;
A
#
# COMPACT_ATOMS: atom_id res chain seq x y z
N GLN A 1 -0.10 6.74 -3.49
CA GLN A 1 0.16 6.19 -4.84
C GLN A 1 -0.24 7.24 -5.86
N LEU A 2 0.60 7.53 -6.85
CA LEU A 2 0.29 8.51 -7.89
C LEU A 2 -0.93 8.10 -8.71
N ASP A 3 -1.18 6.79 -8.85
CA ASP A 3 -2.32 6.21 -9.57
C ASP A 3 -3.69 6.61 -9.00
N GLN A 4 -3.75 7.06 -7.74
CA GLN A 4 -4.99 7.55 -7.13
C GLN A 4 -5.31 8.99 -7.50
N LEU A 5 -4.34 9.74 -8.05
CA LEU A 5 -4.50 11.16 -8.34
C LEU A 5 -5.64 11.41 -9.33
N GLU A 6 -5.73 10.61 -10.39
CA GLU A 6 -6.78 10.72 -11.39
C GLU A 6 -8.18 10.57 -10.76
N LYS A 7 -8.38 9.53 -9.95
CA LYS A 7 -9.64 9.26 -9.26
C LYS A 7 -10.02 10.39 -8.30
N VAL A 8 -9.05 10.91 -7.55
CA VAL A 8 -9.26 12.02 -6.60
C VAL A 8 -9.66 13.30 -7.34
N VAL A 9 -8.99 13.60 -8.45
CA VAL A 9 -9.31 14.78 -9.28
C VAL A 9 -10.70 14.64 -9.91
N GLU A 10 -11.03 13.46 -10.45
CA GLU A 10 -12.35 13.19 -11.03
C GLU A 10 -13.47 13.32 -9.99
N PHE A 11 -13.28 12.73 -8.80
CA PHE A 11 -14.23 12.83 -7.70
C PHE A 11 -14.42 14.29 -7.25
N GLU A 12 -13.33 15.04 -7.09
CA GLU A 12 -13.42 16.43 -6.64
C GLU A 12 -14.10 17.31 -7.69
N ALA A 13 -13.85 17.08 -8.99
CA ALA A 13 -14.56 17.77 -10.06
C ALA A 13 -16.08 17.50 -10.02
N LYS A 14 -16.47 16.22 -9.87
CA LYS A 14 -17.89 15.82 -9.69
C LYS A 14 -18.51 16.45 -8.45
N ARG A 15 -17.79 16.43 -7.32
CA ARG A 15 -18.23 17.01 -6.05
C ARG A 15 -18.49 18.51 -6.19
N GLN A 16 -17.52 19.25 -6.72
CA GLN A 16 -17.63 20.71 -6.86
C GLN A 16 -18.79 21.08 -7.78
N HIS A 17 -18.93 20.41 -8.91
CA HIS A 17 -20.07 20.62 -9.79
C HIS A 17 -21.41 20.24 -9.13
N GLY A 18 -21.44 19.16 -8.34
CA GLY A 18 -22.61 18.80 -7.53
C GLY A 18 -22.98 19.89 -6.52
N LEU A 19 -21.99 20.48 -5.83
CA LEU A 19 -22.22 21.58 -4.89
C LEU A 19 -22.71 22.86 -5.60
N VAL A 20 -22.27 23.12 -6.84
CA VAL A 20 -22.83 24.21 -7.66
C VAL A 20 -24.31 23.98 -7.96
N LYS A 21 -24.71 22.77 -8.39
CA LYS A 21 -26.13 22.43 -8.61
C LYS A 21 -26.97 22.52 -7.34
N ILE A 22 -26.41 22.11 -6.19
CA ILE A 22 -27.06 22.30 -4.89
C ILE A 22 -27.23 23.80 -4.61
N ALA A 23 -26.21 24.62 -4.85
CA ALA A 23 -26.26 26.07 -4.66
C ALA A 23 -27.33 26.74 -5.54
N GLU A 24 -27.44 26.36 -6.82
CA GLU A 24 -28.48 26.86 -7.72
C GLU A 24 -29.89 26.54 -7.20
N LYS A 25 -30.11 25.29 -6.75
CA LYS A 25 -31.38 24.88 -6.16
C LYS A 25 -31.69 25.66 -4.87
N LEU A 26 -30.67 25.90 -4.06
CA LEU A 26 -30.75 26.68 -2.82
C LEU A 26 -30.99 28.18 -3.06
N GLN A 27 -30.52 28.75 -4.17
CA GLN A 27 -30.80 30.13 -4.54
C GLN A 27 -32.24 30.32 -5.02
N ASN A 28 -32.80 29.30 -5.68
CA ASN A 28 -34.21 29.27 -6.06
C ASN A 28 -35.14 29.08 -4.85
N SER A 29 -34.63 28.49 -3.76
CA SER A 29 -35.30 28.44 -2.46
C SER A 29 -35.19 29.80 -1.76
N LYS A 30 -36.34 30.34 -1.34
CA LYS A 30 -36.41 31.55 -0.49
C LYS A 30 -36.13 31.23 0.99
N PHE A 31 -35.09 30.45 1.30
CA PHE A 31 -34.69 30.21 2.68
C PHE A 31 -33.87 31.39 3.24
N GLY A 32 -34.19 31.79 4.47
CA GLY A 32 -33.59 32.91 5.18
C GLY A 32 -32.30 32.53 5.92
N GLU A 33 -31.67 33.51 6.57
CA GLU A 33 -30.56 33.25 7.48
C GLU A 33 -31.03 32.48 8.71
N ILE A 34 -30.21 31.52 9.16
CA ILE A 34 -30.48 30.73 10.36
C ILE A 34 -29.82 31.45 11.53
N SER A 35 -30.61 31.83 12.54
CA SER A 35 -30.11 32.50 13.74
C SER A 35 -29.98 31.50 14.89
N LYS A 36 -28.79 31.43 15.51
CA LYS A 36 -28.55 30.54 16.66
C LYS A 36 -29.53 30.79 17.81
N ASN A 37 -29.94 32.04 18.03
CA ASN A 37 -30.81 32.39 19.15
C ASN A 37 -32.29 32.05 18.91
N ASN A 38 -32.72 31.99 17.65
CA ASN A 38 -34.14 31.87 17.30
C ASN A 38 -34.51 30.53 16.65
N ASP A 39 -33.52 29.82 16.09
CA ASP A 39 -33.73 28.63 15.28
C ASP A 39 -33.06 27.37 15.87
N VAL A 40 -32.46 27.47 17.04
CA VAL A 40 -31.82 26.34 17.74
C VAL A 40 -32.57 26.07 19.04
N PHE A 41 -33.02 24.83 19.20
CA PHE A 41 -33.87 24.40 20.31
C PHE A 41 -33.20 23.22 21.02
N ASP A 42 -33.23 23.23 22.35
CA ASP A 42 -32.86 22.07 23.14
C ASP A 42 -34.06 21.11 23.20
N ILE A 43 -33.84 19.87 22.77
CA ILE A 43 -34.85 18.81 22.71
C ILE A 43 -34.41 17.59 23.53
N THR A 44 -33.46 17.77 24.45
CA THR A 44 -32.84 16.68 25.22
C THR A 44 -33.88 15.94 26.07
N ASP A 45 -34.78 16.68 26.72
CA ASP A 45 -35.81 16.09 27.58
C ASP A 45 -36.85 15.30 26.77
N ASP A 46 -37.21 15.79 25.59
CA ASP A 46 -38.17 15.15 24.69
C ASP A 46 -37.64 13.82 24.11
N PHE A 47 -36.32 13.70 23.98
CA PHE A 47 -35.66 12.52 23.39
C PHE A 47 -35.28 11.44 24.42
N LYS A 48 -35.62 11.60 25.71
CA LYS A 48 -35.33 10.61 26.76
C LYS A 48 -35.88 9.21 26.45
N ASN A 49 -37.05 9.16 25.81
CA ASN A 49 -37.74 7.91 25.46
C ASN A 49 -37.51 7.47 24.00
N CYS A 50 -36.64 8.14 23.24
CA CYS A 50 -36.37 7.79 21.85
C CYS A 50 -35.65 6.44 21.76
N GLU A 51 -36.06 5.56 20.85
CA GLU A 51 -35.51 4.19 20.75
C GLU A 51 -34.14 4.13 20.02
N SER A 52 -33.68 5.26 19.48
CA SER A 52 -32.41 5.33 18.78
C SER A 52 -31.23 5.03 19.71
N LYS A 53 -30.50 3.96 19.40
CA LYS A 53 -29.28 3.56 20.14
C LYS A 53 -28.23 4.68 20.20
N ILE A 54 -28.16 5.52 19.16
CA ILE A 54 -27.20 6.62 19.06
C ILE A 54 -27.58 7.74 20.06
N ILE A 55 -28.86 8.11 20.08
CA ILE A 55 -29.41 9.09 21.02
C ILE A 55 -29.31 8.59 22.47
N GLN A 56 -29.72 7.35 22.72
CA GLN A 56 -29.63 6.73 24.05
C GLN A 56 -28.20 6.60 24.56
N LYS A 57 -27.22 6.42 23.67
CA LYS A 57 -25.81 6.51 24.04
C LYS A 57 -25.42 7.95 24.39
N ALA A 58 -25.79 8.92 23.57
CA ALA A 58 -25.48 10.33 23.82
C ALA A 58 -26.05 10.82 25.17
N LEU A 59 -27.29 10.43 25.52
CA LEU A 59 -27.92 10.74 26.80
C LEU A 59 -27.16 10.13 27.99
N ARG A 60 -26.71 8.86 27.88
CA ARG A 60 -25.88 8.21 28.91
C ARG A 60 -24.53 8.90 29.09
N ASP A 61 -23.97 9.44 28.01
CA ASP A 61 -22.72 10.19 28.01
C ASP A 61 -22.92 11.67 28.45
N ASN A 62 -24.09 12.03 29.00
CA ASN A 62 -24.48 13.39 29.40
C ASN A 62 -24.32 14.43 28.27
N SER A 63 -24.52 14.02 27.02
CA SER A 63 -24.55 14.93 25.88
C SER A 63 -25.91 15.61 25.76
N ILE A 64 -25.90 16.81 25.19
CA ILE A 64 -27.11 17.60 24.93
C ILE A 64 -27.54 17.36 23.50
N ILE A 65 -28.85 17.36 23.26
CA ILE A 65 -29.46 17.15 21.95
C ILE A 65 -30.13 18.46 21.55
N LYS A 66 -29.64 19.06 20.47
CA LYS A 66 -30.21 20.28 19.90
C LYS A 66 -30.78 19.99 18.51
N ALA A 67 -31.88 20.67 18.19
CA ALA A 67 -32.45 20.71 16.87
C ALA A 67 -32.31 22.11 16.27
N ILE A 68 -31.98 22.18 14.99
CA ILE A 68 -31.85 23.41 14.20
C ILE A 68 -32.99 23.44 13.18
N ARG A 69 -33.80 24.50 13.22
CA ARG A 69 -34.86 24.77 12.25
C ARG A 69 -34.31 25.51 11.03
N ILE A 70 -34.78 25.14 9.84
CA ILE A 70 -34.45 25.83 8.60
C ILE A 70 -35.70 25.95 7.72
N ARG A 71 -36.19 27.17 7.56
CA ARG A 71 -37.41 27.44 6.78
C ARG A 71 -37.17 27.25 5.28
N ASN A 72 -38.17 26.76 4.53
CA ASN A 72 -38.11 26.57 3.08
C ASN A 72 -36.94 25.70 2.57
N PHE A 73 -36.55 24.69 3.34
CA PHE A 73 -35.35 23.88 3.10
C PHE A 73 -35.63 22.38 2.96
N ALA A 74 -36.90 21.99 2.88
CA ALA A 74 -37.30 20.60 2.71
C ALA A 74 -36.67 19.97 1.44
N GLY A 75 -36.13 18.75 1.58
CA GLY A 75 -35.52 18.01 0.48
C GLY A 75 -34.14 18.52 0.05
N MET A 76 -33.56 19.53 0.70
CA MET A 76 -32.25 20.08 0.33
C MET A 76 -31.06 19.33 0.95
N PHE A 77 -31.22 18.73 2.13
CA PHE A 77 -30.17 17.93 2.74
C PHE A 77 -29.94 16.62 1.98
N GLY A 78 -31.04 16.00 1.53
CA GLY A 78 -31.06 14.75 0.79
C GLY A 78 -30.85 14.90 -0.72
N TYR A 79 -30.96 16.11 -1.27
CA TYR A 79 -30.76 16.33 -2.72
C TYR A 79 -29.33 15.98 -3.14
N SER A 80 -29.22 15.04 -4.08
CA SER A 80 -27.96 14.47 -4.53
C SER A 80 -27.84 14.57 -6.06
N PRO A 81 -27.19 15.61 -6.62
CA PRO A 81 -27.00 15.74 -8.07
C PRO A 81 -26.13 14.63 -8.68
N TYR A 82 -25.23 14.09 -7.86
CA TYR A 82 -24.40 12.92 -8.16
C TYR A 82 -24.50 11.96 -6.99
N GLU A 83 -24.30 10.67 -7.24
CA GLU A 83 -24.31 9.65 -6.20
C GLU A 83 -23.31 10.01 -5.08
N GLY A 84 -23.77 9.97 -3.83
CA GLY A 84 -22.95 10.26 -2.67
C GLY A 84 -22.57 11.74 -2.45
N ILE A 85 -22.99 12.67 -3.34
CA ILE A 85 -22.74 14.12 -3.19
C ILE A 85 -24.02 14.82 -2.77
N ARG A 86 -24.22 14.99 -1.46
CA ARG A 86 -25.37 15.66 -0.85
C ARG A 86 -24.94 16.56 0.30
N LEU A 87 -25.70 17.63 0.55
CA LEU A 87 -25.37 18.60 1.59
C LEU A 87 -25.35 17.98 2.99
N GLY A 88 -26.25 17.02 3.27
CA GLY A 88 -26.24 16.28 4.54
C GLY A 88 -24.93 15.54 4.80
N LYS A 89 -24.30 14.95 3.77
CA LYS A 89 -22.99 14.27 3.89
C LYS A 89 -21.89 15.27 4.22
N GLU A 90 -21.87 16.44 3.57
CA GLU A 90 -20.89 17.50 3.84
C GLU A 90 -21.00 18.04 5.27
N ILE A 91 -22.22 18.25 5.77
CA ILE A 91 -22.45 18.68 7.16
C ILE A 91 -22.02 17.59 8.14
N GLY A 92 -22.36 16.33 7.85
CA GLY A 92 -21.89 15.17 8.63
C GLY A 92 -20.36 15.09 8.73
N GLN A 93 -19.64 15.40 7.65
CA GLN A 93 -18.17 15.45 7.67
C GLN A 93 -17.62 16.59 8.55
N ILE A 94 -18.27 17.75 8.55
CA ILE A 94 -17.85 18.89 9.38
C ILE A 94 -18.03 18.60 10.87
N VAL A 95 -19.13 17.98 11.28
CA VAL A 95 -19.32 17.68 12.72
C VAL A 95 -18.36 16.59 13.21
N LYS A 96 -17.96 15.67 12.32
CA LYS A 96 -16.93 14.67 12.61
C LYS A 96 -15.58 15.28 12.95
N PHE A 97 -15.24 16.43 12.36
CA PHE A 97 -14.04 17.18 12.74
C PHE A 97 -14.05 17.61 14.22
N TYR A 98 -15.21 17.90 14.80
CA TYR A 98 -15.35 18.20 16.23
C TYR A 98 -15.38 16.94 17.13
N GLY A 99 -15.23 15.75 16.54
CA GLY A 99 -15.34 14.47 17.24
C GLY A 99 -16.78 14.06 17.53
N ILE A 100 -17.74 14.56 16.75
CA ILE A 100 -19.17 14.20 16.85
C ILE A 100 -19.46 13.15 15.78
N GLY A 101 -20.19 12.09 16.12
CA GLY A 101 -20.40 10.95 15.21
C GLY A 101 -21.11 11.30 13.89
N GLY A 102 -22.00 12.29 13.91
CA GLY A 102 -22.78 12.74 12.77
C GLY A 102 -23.91 13.69 13.17
N VAL A 103 -24.82 13.91 12.23
CA VAL A 103 -26.07 14.66 12.40
C VAL A 103 -27.21 13.82 11.85
N PHE A 104 -28.43 14.08 12.30
CA PHE A 104 -29.65 13.58 11.66
C PHE A 104 -30.37 14.74 10.97
N HIS A 105 -30.95 14.53 9.80
CA HIS A 105 -31.73 15.58 9.12
C HIS A 105 -33.12 15.12 8.68
N SER A 106 -34.04 16.06 8.48
CA SER A 106 -35.43 15.78 8.11
C SER A 106 -35.56 14.86 6.89
N ASP A 107 -34.70 15.02 5.88
CA ASP A 107 -34.81 14.26 4.62
C ASP A 107 -34.36 12.79 4.71
N GLU A 108 -33.76 12.36 5.82
CA GLU A 108 -33.36 10.96 6.04
C GLU A 108 -34.15 10.27 7.16
N LEU A 109 -35.05 11.00 7.82
CA LEU A 109 -35.90 10.53 8.91
C LEU A 109 -37.33 10.26 8.41
N PRO A 110 -38.04 9.25 8.93
CA PRO A 110 -37.69 8.39 10.06
C PRO A 110 -36.66 7.30 9.72
N ASN A 111 -35.60 7.17 10.53
CA ASN A 111 -34.55 6.16 10.39
C ASN A 111 -33.68 6.12 11.67
N TYR A 112 -32.74 5.18 11.77
CA TYR A 112 -31.76 5.07 12.86
C TYR A 112 -32.39 4.91 14.26
N GLY A 113 -33.59 4.36 14.33
CA GLY A 113 -34.38 4.20 15.57
C GLY A 113 -35.05 5.50 16.05
N ILE A 114 -35.06 6.55 15.23
CA ILE A 114 -35.91 7.74 15.42
C ILE A 114 -37.19 7.47 14.63
N GLU A 115 -38.29 7.29 15.36
CA GLU A 115 -39.57 6.90 14.78
C GLU A 115 -40.41 8.12 14.36
N GLU A 116 -41.52 7.88 13.65
CA GLU A 116 -42.44 8.95 13.26
C GLU A 116 -42.98 9.75 14.47
N LYS A 117 -43.15 9.10 15.63
CA LYS A 117 -43.53 9.75 16.89
C LYS A 117 -42.51 10.81 17.32
N ASP A 118 -41.21 10.49 17.21
CA ASP A 118 -40.11 11.38 17.58
C ASP A 118 -40.00 12.53 16.58
N VAL A 119 -40.12 12.23 15.29
CA VAL A 119 -40.14 13.26 14.22
C VAL A 119 -41.30 14.22 14.41
N PHE A 120 -42.48 13.73 14.78
CA PHE A 120 -43.65 14.57 15.06
C PHE A 120 -43.42 15.50 16.25
N ILE A 121 -42.80 15.01 17.33
CA ILE A 121 -42.44 15.83 18.49
C ILE A 121 -41.49 16.97 18.07
N VAL A 122 -40.45 16.65 17.29
CA VAL A 122 -39.51 17.67 16.78
C VAL A 122 -40.23 18.70 15.90
N LYS A 123 -41.08 18.24 14.96
CA LYS A 123 -41.86 19.14 14.11
C LYS A 123 -42.71 20.12 14.92
N LYS A 124 -43.33 19.63 16.00
CA LYS A 124 -44.15 20.43 16.91
C LYS A 124 -43.33 21.46 17.70
N ILE A 125 -42.19 21.06 18.27
CA ILE A 125 -41.31 21.95 19.06
C ILE A 125 -40.73 23.07 18.19
N LEU A 126 -40.30 22.72 16.98
CA LEU A 126 -39.69 23.69 16.06
C LEU A 126 -40.72 24.59 15.35
N GLU A 127 -42.01 24.29 15.47
CA GLU A 127 -43.11 24.96 14.76
C GLU A 127 -42.85 25.02 13.24
N ILE A 128 -42.53 23.86 12.65
CA ILE A 128 -42.17 23.74 11.23
C ILE A 128 -43.28 23.14 10.37
N ASN A 129 -43.36 23.60 9.12
CA ASN A 129 -44.28 23.09 8.12
C ASN A 129 -43.58 22.09 7.16
N GLU A 130 -44.34 21.46 6.26
CA GLU A 130 -43.78 20.49 5.28
C GLU A 130 -42.77 21.10 4.28
N THR A 131 -42.73 22.43 4.15
CA THR A 131 -41.74 23.14 3.33
C THR A 131 -40.41 23.36 4.04
N ASP A 132 -40.37 23.16 5.34
CA ASP A 132 -39.22 23.44 6.20
C ASP A 132 -38.43 22.15 6.46
N ALA A 133 -37.17 22.31 6.87
CA ALA A 133 -36.31 21.20 7.27
C ALA A 133 -35.81 21.42 8.70
N PHE A 134 -35.30 20.34 9.28
CA PHE A 134 -34.61 20.39 10.55
C PHE A 134 -33.39 19.48 10.56
N LEU A 135 -32.48 19.77 11.50
CA LEU A 135 -31.29 18.97 11.76
C LEU A 135 -31.15 18.73 13.25
N ILE A 136 -30.90 17.50 13.67
CA ILE A 136 -30.65 17.11 15.06
C ILE A 136 -29.17 16.80 15.23
N ILE A 137 -28.57 17.32 16.30
CA ILE A 137 -27.20 17.03 16.70
C ILE A 137 -27.14 16.70 18.19
N ALA A 138 -26.44 15.62 18.51
CA ALA A 138 -26.16 15.20 19.88
C ALA A 138 -24.65 15.30 20.15
N ALA A 139 -24.26 16.14 21.10
CA ALA A 139 -22.85 16.36 21.43
C ALA A 139 -22.65 16.85 22.87
N PRO A 140 -21.43 16.71 23.43
CA PRO A 140 -21.10 17.30 24.73
C PRO A 140 -21.30 18.82 24.74
N LEU A 141 -21.74 19.37 25.88
CA LEU A 141 -22.05 20.80 26.06
C LEU A 141 -20.91 21.73 25.58
N VAL A 142 -19.65 21.36 25.81
CA VAL A 142 -18.48 22.17 25.42
C VAL A 142 -18.31 22.28 23.90
N LYS A 143 -18.78 21.29 23.13
CA LYS A 143 -18.55 21.18 21.68
C LYS A 143 -19.76 21.56 20.84
N ILE A 144 -20.97 21.39 21.39
CA ILE A 144 -22.21 21.50 20.63
C ILE A 144 -22.38 22.88 19.98
N ASP A 145 -22.01 23.93 20.70
CA ASP A 145 -22.16 25.30 20.21
C ASP A 145 -21.21 25.61 19.04
N PHE A 146 -19.96 25.15 19.07
CA PHE A 146 -19.02 25.29 17.95
C PHE A 146 -19.46 24.49 16.72
N ALA A 147 -20.03 23.30 16.95
CA ALA A 147 -20.56 22.47 15.87
C ALA A 147 -21.76 23.14 15.20
N ILE A 148 -22.70 23.69 15.98
CA ILE A 148 -23.86 24.42 15.47
C ILE A 148 -23.44 25.64 14.65
N ASP A 149 -22.49 26.44 15.15
CA ASP A 149 -21.98 27.60 14.42
C ASP A 149 -21.37 27.18 13.07
N SER A 150 -20.68 26.04 13.06
CA SER A 150 -20.09 25.48 11.83
C SER A 150 -21.13 24.94 10.85
N ILE A 151 -22.22 24.33 11.35
CA ILE A 151 -23.35 23.87 10.53
C ILE A 151 -24.05 25.06 9.88
N ILE A 152 -24.39 26.07 10.66
CA ILE A 152 -25.04 27.31 10.17
C ILE A 152 -24.16 27.97 9.10
N LYS A 153 -22.86 28.10 9.39
CA LYS A 153 -21.88 28.63 8.42
C LYS A 153 -21.81 27.80 7.15
N ARG A 154 -21.84 26.47 7.25
CA ARG A 154 -21.81 25.57 6.07
C ARG A 154 -23.05 25.75 5.21
N ILE A 155 -24.24 25.81 5.81
CA ILE A 155 -25.50 25.99 5.07
C ILE A 155 -25.49 27.34 4.36
N SER A 156 -25.04 28.41 5.02
CA SER A 156 -24.87 29.73 4.41
C SER A 156 -23.87 29.70 3.24
N GLN A 157 -22.75 28.99 3.39
CA GLN A 157 -21.76 28.82 2.31
C GLN A 157 -22.29 27.99 1.15
N ALA A 158 -23.11 26.96 1.40
CA ALA A 158 -23.67 26.11 0.36
C ALA A 158 -24.53 26.90 -0.64
N LYS A 159 -25.19 27.99 -0.19
CA LYS A 159 -25.91 28.92 -1.08
C LYS A 159 -24.98 29.70 -2.02
N LYS A 160 -23.73 29.93 -1.61
CA LYS A 160 -22.70 30.65 -2.40
C LYS A 160 -21.94 29.74 -3.37
N GLY A 161 -22.09 28.42 -3.27
CA GLY A 161 -21.39 27.44 -4.09
C GLY A 161 -20.36 26.63 -3.30
N VAL A 162 -19.21 26.38 -3.92
CA VAL A 162 -18.16 25.52 -3.35
C VAL A 162 -17.35 26.30 -2.29
N PRO A 163 -17.32 25.83 -1.03
CA PRO A 163 -16.52 26.46 0.02
C PRO A 163 -15.03 26.13 -0.11
N ALA A 164 -14.19 27.12 0.17
CA ALA A 164 -12.74 26.95 0.21
C ALA A 164 -12.28 26.24 1.49
N GLU A 165 -11.75 25.02 1.35
CA GLU A 165 -11.36 24.17 2.47
C GLU A 165 -10.18 23.26 2.12
N THR A 166 -9.62 22.60 3.14
CA THR A 166 -8.63 21.53 2.98
C THR A 166 -9.32 20.19 3.22
N ARG A 167 -9.16 19.26 2.28
CA ARG A 167 -9.77 17.94 2.30
C ARG A 167 -8.69 16.86 2.23
N LEU A 168 -8.97 15.71 2.83
CA LEU A 168 -8.12 14.53 2.81
C LEU A 168 -8.60 13.58 1.70
N ALA A 169 -7.69 13.05 0.89
CA ALA A 169 -7.98 11.99 -0.07
C ALA A 169 -8.08 10.63 0.65
N THR A 170 -9.12 9.85 0.34
CA THR A 170 -9.30 8.50 0.84
C THR A 170 -8.65 7.48 -0.11
N GLN A 171 -8.42 6.25 0.37
CA GLN A 171 -7.90 5.16 -0.47
C GLN A 171 -8.83 4.81 -1.64
N THR A 172 -10.13 5.10 -1.52
CA THR A 172 -11.13 4.88 -2.57
C THR A 172 -11.12 5.98 -3.65
N GLY A 173 -10.36 7.06 -3.46
CA GLY A 173 -10.34 8.21 -4.36
C GLY A 173 -11.39 9.28 -4.05
N GLU A 174 -12.14 9.17 -2.94
CA GLU A 174 -13.01 10.25 -2.48
C GLU A 174 -12.22 11.32 -1.70
N THR A 175 -12.84 12.48 -1.46
CA THR A 175 -12.30 13.50 -0.56
C THR A 175 -13.22 13.71 0.65
N ILE A 176 -12.64 13.85 1.84
CA ILE A 176 -13.35 14.16 3.08
C ILE A 176 -12.86 15.48 3.68
N PHE A 177 -13.77 16.25 4.27
CA PHE A 177 -13.40 17.47 4.98
C PHE A 177 -12.35 17.19 6.06
N LEU A 178 -11.27 17.97 6.07
CA LEU A 178 -10.24 17.89 7.10
C LEU A 178 -10.24 19.14 7.98
N ARG A 179 -10.13 20.32 7.37
CA ARG A 179 -10.10 21.60 8.09
C ARG A 179 -10.43 22.78 7.17
N PRO A 180 -10.81 23.94 7.71
CA PRO A 180 -10.86 25.17 6.94
C PRO A 180 -9.51 25.47 6.28
N ARG A 181 -9.53 26.10 5.10
CA ARG A 181 -8.30 26.46 4.40
C ARG A 181 -7.48 27.40 5.30
N PRO A 182 -6.17 27.13 5.54
CA PRO A 182 -5.32 28.06 6.27
C PRO A 182 -5.34 29.45 5.61
N GLY A 183 -5.24 30.49 6.43
CA GLY A 183 -5.05 31.86 5.93
C GLY A 183 -3.68 32.02 5.26
N ALA A 184 -3.46 33.17 4.64
CA ALA A 184 -2.15 33.50 4.06
C ALA A 184 -1.07 33.50 5.15
N SER A 185 0.04 32.80 4.89
CA SER A 185 1.22 32.82 5.75
C SER A 185 1.83 34.21 5.76
N ARG A 186 2.04 34.77 6.95
CA ARG A 186 2.84 36.00 7.12
C ARG A 186 4.29 35.57 7.31
N MET A 187 5.16 36.01 6.42
CA MET A 187 6.59 35.71 6.49
C MET A 187 7.35 36.98 6.87
N TYR A 188 8.40 36.83 7.67
CA TYR A 188 9.41 37.83 7.93
C TYR A 188 10.80 37.18 7.75
N PRO A 189 11.85 37.95 7.42
CA PRO A 189 13.19 37.38 7.32
C PRO A 189 13.63 36.77 8.65
N GLU A 190 14.11 35.53 8.61
CA GLU A 190 14.74 34.88 9.75
C GLU A 190 16.05 35.62 10.08
N THR A 191 16.12 36.23 11.26
CA THR A 191 17.24 37.09 11.66
C THR A 191 18.36 36.32 12.34
N ASP A 192 18.09 35.12 12.84
CA ASP A 192 19.08 34.31 13.52
C ASP A 192 20.07 33.67 12.53
N ILE A 193 19.67 33.57 11.26
CA ILE A 193 20.46 32.96 10.19
C ILE A 193 21.00 34.05 9.25
N PRO A 194 22.34 34.20 9.13
CA PRO A 194 22.92 35.10 8.15
C PRO A 194 22.52 34.72 6.72
N PRO A 195 22.38 35.69 5.80
CA PRO A 195 22.12 35.37 4.40
C PRO A 195 23.21 34.47 3.80
N ILE A 196 22.79 33.37 3.16
CA ILE A 196 23.69 32.46 2.44
C ILE A 196 23.85 32.96 1.00
N ILE A 197 25.03 33.48 0.68
CA ILE A 197 25.35 33.98 -0.66
C ILE A 197 25.82 32.81 -1.53
N ILE A 198 25.06 32.46 -2.56
CA ILE A 198 25.43 31.43 -3.54
C ILE A 198 26.30 32.06 -4.62
N THR A 199 27.56 31.66 -4.70
CA THR A 199 28.50 32.13 -5.72
C THR A 199 28.24 31.49 -7.08
N LYS A 200 28.67 32.16 -8.16
CA LYS A 200 28.59 31.58 -9.52
C LYS A 200 29.35 30.25 -9.63
N LYS A 201 30.48 30.13 -8.92
CA LYS A 201 31.28 28.90 -8.94
C LYS A 201 30.51 27.73 -8.32
N GLU A 202 29.90 27.92 -7.16
CA GLU A 202 29.07 26.89 -6.51
C GLU A 202 27.88 26.46 -7.39
N LEU A 203 27.25 27.42 -8.07
CA LEU A 203 26.15 27.12 -8.98
C LEU A 203 26.62 26.29 -10.19
N GLU A 204 27.76 26.65 -10.79
CA GLU A 204 28.33 25.90 -11.91
C GLU A 204 28.81 24.51 -11.49
N ASP A 205 29.41 24.38 -10.31
CA ASP A 205 29.80 23.09 -9.75
C ASP A 205 28.56 22.21 -9.47
N ALA A 206 27.48 22.78 -8.93
CA ALA A 206 26.22 22.06 -8.71
C ALA A 206 25.58 21.60 -10.03
N LYS A 207 25.58 22.43 -11.07
CA LYS A 207 25.07 22.07 -12.41
C LYS A 207 25.83 20.91 -13.04
N LYS A 208 27.16 20.88 -12.88
CA LYS A 208 28.00 19.77 -13.37
C LYS A 208 27.74 18.47 -12.64
N ASN A 209 27.31 18.55 -11.38
CA ASN A 209 27.05 17.41 -10.51
C ASN A 209 25.56 17.03 -10.44
N ILE A 210 24.72 17.46 -11.39
CA ILE A 210 23.33 17.03 -11.46
C ILE A 210 23.30 15.51 -11.63
N PRO A 211 22.66 14.77 -10.70
CA PRO A 211 22.49 13.33 -10.85
C PRO A 211 21.71 13.00 -12.12
N LYS A 212 22.02 11.85 -12.72
CA LYS A 212 21.28 11.34 -13.88
C LYS A 212 19.80 11.16 -13.51
N SER A 213 18.92 11.35 -14.48
CA SER A 213 17.50 11.04 -14.27
C SER A 213 17.32 9.54 -14.02
N TRP A 214 16.16 9.18 -13.45
CA TRP A 214 15.80 7.77 -13.21
C TRP A 214 15.85 6.97 -14.53
N ASP A 215 15.24 7.49 -15.60
CA ASP A 215 15.22 6.86 -16.92
C ASP A 215 16.63 6.69 -17.52
N GLU A 216 17.48 7.71 -17.41
CA GLU A 216 18.87 7.63 -17.89
C GLU A 216 19.67 6.59 -17.11
N SER A 217 19.51 6.56 -15.79
CA SER A 217 20.21 5.62 -14.91
C SER A 217 19.82 4.17 -15.22
N LEU A 218 18.54 3.90 -15.44
CA LEU A 218 18.08 2.58 -15.85
C LEU A 218 18.58 2.18 -17.23
N ASN A 219 18.53 3.09 -18.20
CA ASN A 219 19.02 2.82 -19.56
C ASN A 219 20.52 2.50 -19.57
N GLU A 220 21.31 3.17 -18.74
CA GLU A 220 22.73 2.88 -18.58
C GLU A 220 22.98 1.53 -17.93
N LEU A 221 22.26 1.18 -16.86
CA LEU A 221 22.36 -0.13 -16.21
C LEU A 221 21.94 -1.27 -17.15
N GLN A 222 20.86 -1.09 -17.91
CA GLN A 222 20.43 -2.06 -18.92
C GLN A 222 21.51 -2.30 -19.96
N LYS A 223 22.10 -1.23 -20.51
CA LYS A 223 23.16 -1.34 -21.53
C LYS A 223 24.46 -1.91 -20.97
N LYS A 224 24.82 -1.54 -19.74
CA LYS A 224 26.09 -1.97 -19.10
C LYS A 224 26.06 -3.46 -18.74
N TYR A 225 24.92 -3.97 -18.29
CA TYR A 225 24.80 -5.32 -17.73
C TYR A 225 23.86 -6.26 -18.51
N ASP A 226 23.31 -5.81 -19.65
CA ASP A 226 22.36 -6.54 -20.50
C ASP A 226 21.16 -7.08 -19.70
N LEU A 227 20.60 -6.24 -18.83
CA LEU A 227 19.45 -6.56 -18.00
C LEU A 227 18.14 -6.19 -18.71
N ASN A 228 17.07 -6.93 -18.41
CA ASN A 228 15.72 -6.50 -18.81
C ASN A 228 15.23 -5.34 -17.92
N LEU A 229 14.20 -4.62 -18.37
CA LEU A 229 13.67 -3.45 -17.65
C LEU A 229 13.27 -3.80 -16.21
N GLN A 230 12.54 -4.90 -16.02
CA GLN A 230 12.04 -5.31 -14.70
C GLN A 230 13.16 -5.58 -13.69
N LEU A 231 14.19 -6.36 -14.06
CA LEU A 231 15.33 -6.63 -13.17
C LEU A 231 16.17 -5.38 -12.95
N THR A 232 16.26 -4.50 -13.94
CA THR A 232 16.99 -3.24 -13.81
C THR A 232 16.32 -2.34 -12.78
N GLU A 233 15.00 -2.14 -12.89
CA GLU A 233 14.21 -1.39 -11.92
C GLU A 233 14.36 -1.99 -10.51
N GLN A 234 14.23 -3.32 -10.39
CA GLN A 234 14.38 -4.00 -9.12
C GLN A 234 15.76 -3.80 -8.49
N VAL A 235 16.83 -3.93 -9.27
CA VAL A 235 18.20 -3.73 -8.77
C VAL A 235 18.43 -2.27 -8.40
N PHE A 236 17.99 -1.33 -9.24
CA PHE A 236 18.15 0.10 -9.04
C PHE A 236 17.43 0.61 -7.78
N ASP A 237 16.19 0.17 -7.56
CA ASP A 237 15.41 0.54 -6.37
C ASP A 237 15.79 -0.28 -5.12
N SER A 238 16.65 -1.31 -5.26
CA SER A 238 17.09 -2.13 -4.13
C SER A 238 18.28 -1.54 -3.39
N ALA A 239 18.44 -1.96 -2.12
CA ALA A 239 19.66 -1.72 -1.35
C ALA A 239 20.90 -2.46 -1.90
N TYR A 240 20.73 -3.33 -2.89
CA TYR A 240 21.79 -4.18 -3.42
C TYR A 240 22.49 -3.60 -4.65
N LEU A 241 22.13 -2.41 -5.15
CA LEU A 241 22.73 -1.82 -6.36
C LEU A 241 24.25 -1.78 -6.31
N GLU A 242 24.84 -1.22 -5.25
CA GLU A 242 26.31 -1.16 -5.11
C GLU A 242 26.97 -2.54 -5.04
N ILE A 243 26.29 -3.51 -4.42
CA ILE A 243 26.79 -4.87 -4.24
C ILE A 243 26.72 -5.62 -5.56
N PHE A 244 25.64 -5.44 -6.30
CA PHE A 244 25.44 -5.96 -7.64
C PHE A 244 26.57 -5.50 -8.56
N GLU A 245 26.86 -4.19 -8.61
CA GLU A 245 27.97 -3.67 -9.43
C GLU A 245 29.33 -4.25 -9.00
N LYS A 246 29.60 -4.31 -7.67
CA LYS A 246 30.83 -4.92 -7.14
C LYS A 246 30.99 -6.39 -7.52
N ILE A 247 29.91 -7.17 -7.54
CA ILE A 247 29.96 -8.59 -7.92
C ILE A 247 30.19 -8.73 -9.42
N CYS A 248 29.50 -7.94 -10.24
CA CYS A 248 29.67 -7.94 -11.69
C CYS A 248 31.09 -7.54 -12.11
N GLU A 249 31.74 -6.62 -11.39
CA GLU A 249 33.14 -6.24 -11.66
C GLU A 249 34.15 -7.33 -11.24
N LYS A 250 33.87 -8.06 -10.15
CA LYS A 250 34.79 -9.06 -9.59
C LYS A 250 34.63 -10.47 -10.15
N THR A 251 33.47 -10.77 -10.74
CA THR A 251 33.11 -12.14 -11.14
C THR A 251 32.68 -12.16 -12.60
N SER A 252 32.99 -13.26 -13.30
CA SER A 252 32.54 -13.47 -14.69
C SER A 252 31.13 -14.11 -14.76
N ILE A 253 30.31 -13.91 -13.73
CA ILE A 253 28.97 -14.50 -13.63
C ILE A 253 28.01 -13.61 -14.40
N VAL A 254 27.01 -14.23 -15.05
CA VAL A 254 26.00 -13.50 -15.82
C VAL A 254 25.24 -12.51 -14.92
N PRO A 255 25.20 -11.20 -15.24
CA PRO A 255 24.56 -10.19 -14.40
C PRO A 255 23.08 -10.47 -14.11
N THR A 256 22.33 -11.00 -15.08
CA THR A 256 20.92 -11.37 -14.89
C THR A 256 20.72 -12.39 -13.75
N PHE A 257 21.65 -13.33 -13.61
CA PHE A 257 21.62 -14.31 -12.51
C PHE A 257 21.90 -13.63 -11.16
N ILE A 258 22.89 -12.75 -11.10
CA ILE A 258 23.22 -12.01 -9.87
C ILE A 258 22.01 -11.16 -9.44
N ALA A 259 21.42 -10.40 -10.36
CA ALA A 259 20.24 -9.58 -10.11
C ALA A 259 19.06 -10.42 -9.57
N SER A 260 18.80 -11.58 -10.18
CA SER A 260 17.73 -12.50 -9.76
C SER A 260 17.96 -13.06 -8.35
N ILE A 261 19.20 -13.44 -8.02
CA ILE A 261 19.52 -13.92 -6.67
C ILE A 261 19.31 -12.81 -5.63
N LEU A 262 19.84 -11.61 -5.88
CA LEU A 262 19.77 -10.49 -4.94
C LEU A 262 18.33 -9.99 -4.74
N CYS A 263 17.58 -9.81 -5.82
CA CYS A 263 16.27 -9.16 -5.76
C CYS A 263 15.11 -10.14 -5.62
N SER A 264 15.19 -11.33 -6.25
CA SER A 264 14.08 -12.30 -6.21
C SER A 264 14.27 -13.36 -5.13
N THR A 265 15.47 -13.96 -5.04
CA THR A 265 15.69 -15.10 -4.13
C THR A 265 15.67 -14.65 -2.67
N ILE A 266 16.41 -13.59 -2.32
CA ILE A 266 16.42 -13.05 -0.95
C ILE A 266 15.01 -12.61 -0.53
N THR A 267 14.28 -11.89 -1.40
CA THR A 267 12.89 -11.46 -1.14
C THR A 267 11.95 -12.66 -0.96
N ASN A 268 12.13 -13.74 -1.72
CA ASN A 268 11.34 -14.96 -1.56
C ASN A 268 11.60 -15.63 -0.20
N LEU A 269 12.87 -15.71 0.22
CA LEU A 269 13.25 -16.23 1.53
C LEU A 269 12.67 -15.36 2.67
N GLU A 270 12.67 -14.04 2.52
CA GLU A 270 12.06 -13.12 3.49
C GLU A 270 10.54 -13.34 3.61
N ARG A 271 9.84 -13.55 2.48
CA ARG A 271 8.40 -13.90 2.48
C ARG A 271 8.10 -15.23 3.17
N ASN A 272 9.05 -16.16 3.18
CA ASN A 272 8.96 -17.41 3.92
C ASN A 272 9.23 -17.25 5.44
N GLY A 273 9.39 -16.02 5.92
CA GLY A 273 9.58 -15.69 7.34
C GLY A 273 11.04 -15.69 7.80
N LEU A 274 12.00 -15.71 6.88
CA LEU A 274 13.43 -15.67 7.19
C LEU A 274 13.94 -14.24 7.30
N ASN A 275 15.01 -14.02 8.08
CA ASN A 275 15.50 -12.67 8.34
C ASN A 275 16.65 -12.29 7.39
N ALA A 276 16.37 -11.40 6.43
CA ALA A 276 17.36 -10.89 5.48
C ALA A 276 18.50 -10.08 6.12
N GLN A 277 18.29 -9.48 7.30
CA GLN A 277 19.32 -8.68 7.98
C GLN A 277 20.51 -9.51 8.47
N LEU A 278 20.33 -10.83 8.62
CA LEU A 278 21.43 -11.74 8.99
C LEU A 278 22.41 -11.95 7.83
N LEU A 279 21.96 -11.72 6.59
CA LEU A 279 22.77 -11.88 5.39
C LEU A 279 23.56 -10.59 5.13
N ARG A 280 24.78 -10.53 5.67
CA ARG A 280 25.68 -9.38 5.52
C ARG A 280 26.18 -9.23 4.08
N ASN A 281 26.33 -7.99 3.62
CA ASN A 281 26.80 -7.65 2.27
C ASN A 281 28.12 -8.34 1.89
N ASP A 282 29.07 -8.42 2.83
CA ASP A 282 30.36 -9.09 2.61
C ASP A 282 30.19 -10.59 2.33
N GLU A 283 29.22 -11.23 2.99
CA GLU A 283 28.92 -12.64 2.79
C GLU A 283 28.20 -12.88 1.45
N ILE A 284 27.37 -11.94 1.01
CA ILE A 284 26.79 -11.99 -0.33
C ILE A 284 27.91 -12.00 -1.39
N VAL A 285 28.84 -11.04 -1.32
CA VAL A 285 29.95 -10.94 -2.29
C VAL A 285 30.80 -12.21 -2.30
N LYS A 286 31.21 -12.70 -1.12
CA LYS A 286 31.98 -13.95 -0.98
C LYS A 286 31.27 -15.16 -1.59
N THR A 287 29.94 -15.21 -1.55
CA THR A 287 29.16 -16.33 -2.11
C THR A 287 29.40 -16.41 -3.61
N PHE A 288 29.33 -15.29 -4.31
CA PHE A 288 29.60 -15.24 -5.74
C PHE A 288 31.09 -15.46 -6.07
N GLU A 289 32.03 -15.05 -5.20
CA GLU A 289 33.44 -15.42 -5.35
C GLU A 289 33.66 -16.94 -5.23
N PHE A 290 32.98 -17.61 -4.31
CA PHE A 290 33.05 -19.06 -4.17
C PHE A 290 32.41 -19.79 -5.34
N LEU A 291 31.33 -19.24 -5.91
CA LEU A 291 30.72 -19.74 -7.13
C LEU A 291 31.70 -19.65 -8.30
N THR A 292 32.39 -18.51 -8.44
CA THR A 292 33.41 -18.31 -9.49
C THR A 292 34.60 -19.26 -9.35
N LYS A 293 34.99 -19.57 -8.11
CA LYS A 293 36.05 -20.55 -7.79
C LYS A 293 35.60 -22.02 -7.90
N GLY A 294 34.33 -22.28 -8.25
CA GLY A 294 33.78 -23.64 -8.35
C GLY A 294 33.65 -24.37 -7.01
N LYS A 295 33.70 -23.66 -5.88
CA LYS A 295 33.52 -24.27 -4.54
C LYS A 295 32.06 -24.62 -4.24
N ILE A 296 31.14 -23.86 -4.83
CA ILE A 296 29.69 -24.05 -4.69
C ILE A 296 29.04 -24.09 -6.07
N THR A 297 27.85 -24.67 -6.18
CA THR A 297 27.06 -24.66 -7.42
C THR A 297 25.99 -23.57 -7.37
N LYS A 298 25.38 -23.25 -8.52
CA LYS A 298 24.31 -22.24 -8.61
C LYS A 298 23.11 -22.59 -7.72
N GLU A 299 22.75 -23.87 -7.67
CA GLU A 299 21.63 -24.40 -6.89
C GLU A 299 21.89 -24.37 -5.38
N SER A 300 23.16 -24.24 -4.97
CA SER A 300 23.57 -24.19 -3.57
C SER A 300 23.29 -22.85 -2.92
N ILE A 301 23.21 -21.77 -3.71
CA ILE A 301 23.15 -20.39 -3.21
C ILE A 301 21.88 -20.17 -2.39
N GLU A 302 20.73 -20.63 -2.87
CA GLU A 302 19.45 -20.52 -2.17
C GLU A 302 19.50 -21.23 -0.80
N ILE A 303 20.09 -22.43 -0.76
CA ILE A 303 20.23 -23.24 0.47
C ILE A 303 21.19 -22.56 1.47
N ILE A 304 22.30 -21.98 0.97
CA ILE A 304 23.28 -21.25 1.78
C ILE A 304 22.62 -20.01 2.39
N PHE A 305 21.88 -19.22 1.59
CA PHE A 305 21.18 -18.03 2.06
C PHE A 305 20.07 -18.38 3.04
N GLU A 306 19.29 -19.43 2.80
CA GLU A 306 18.29 -19.94 3.74
C GLU A 306 18.92 -20.29 5.10
N ASN A 307 20.08 -20.96 5.10
CA ASN A 307 20.78 -21.34 6.32
C ASN A 307 21.27 -20.12 7.12
N ILE A 308 21.78 -19.09 6.43
CA ILE A 308 22.23 -17.84 7.07
C ILE A 308 21.03 -17.03 7.58
N MET A 309 19.98 -16.86 6.76
CA MET A 309 18.78 -16.08 7.09
C MET A 309 17.90 -16.75 8.16
N SER A 310 18.02 -18.07 8.36
CA SER A 310 17.41 -18.80 9.48
C SER A 310 18.22 -18.74 10.78
N GLY A 311 19.40 -18.12 10.76
CA GLY A 311 20.28 -17.97 11.92
C GLY A 311 21.07 -19.22 12.30
N LYS A 312 21.04 -20.27 11.48
CA LYS A 312 21.79 -21.52 11.70
C LYS A 312 23.29 -21.35 11.44
N SER A 313 23.68 -20.41 10.58
CA SER A 313 25.07 -20.08 10.26
C SER A 313 25.30 -18.57 10.22
N LYS A 314 26.50 -18.11 10.61
CA LYS A 314 26.88 -16.68 10.59
C LYS A 314 27.77 -16.31 9.39
N THR A 315 28.38 -17.32 8.77
CA THR A 315 29.28 -17.18 7.63
C THR A 315 28.90 -18.20 6.55
N ILE A 316 29.32 -17.93 5.31
CA ILE A 316 29.12 -18.87 4.20
C ILE A 316 29.89 -20.16 4.44
N GLU A 317 31.12 -20.07 4.95
CA GLU A 317 31.92 -21.26 5.23
C GLU A 317 31.22 -22.19 6.22
N ASP A 318 30.57 -21.64 7.26
CA ASP A 318 29.75 -22.41 8.19
C ASP A 318 28.51 -22.99 7.49
N ALA A 319 27.85 -22.19 6.64
CA ALA A 319 26.67 -22.64 5.91
C ALA A 319 26.99 -23.79 4.96
N ILE A 320 28.13 -23.76 4.26
CA ILE A 320 28.60 -24.83 3.36
C ILE A 320 28.87 -26.12 4.15
N LYS A 321 29.51 -26.03 5.32
CA LYS A 321 29.78 -27.18 6.20
C LYS A 321 28.49 -27.77 6.74
N ASN A 322 27.59 -26.92 7.25
CA ASN A 322 26.33 -27.33 7.86
C ASN A 322 25.35 -27.95 6.85
N THR A 323 25.47 -27.61 5.57
CA THR A 323 24.60 -28.13 4.51
C THR A 323 25.22 -29.34 3.79
N ALA A 324 26.45 -29.73 4.15
CA ALA A 324 27.23 -30.77 3.48
C ALA A 324 27.32 -30.55 1.95
N ILE A 325 27.33 -29.28 1.53
CA ILE A 325 27.48 -28.84 0.14
C ILE A 325 28.98 -28.73 -0.20
N GLU A 326 29.74 -29.77 0.09
CA GLU A 326 31.07 -29.91 -0.50
C GLU A 326 30.93 -30.56 -1.88
N THR A 327 31.59 -29.97 -2.88
CA THR A 327 31.66 -30.53 -4.23
C THR A 327 32.22 -31.95 -4.16
N VAL A 328 31.39 -32.93 -4.53
CA VAL A 328 31.78 -34.34 -4.50
C VAL A 328 32.81 -34.58 -5.60
N SER A 329 33.91 -35.26 -5.28
CA SER A 329 34.90 -35.64 -6.29
C SER A 329 34.26 -36.48 -7.40
N LYS A 330 34.72 -36.28 -8.65
CA LYS A 330 34.15 -36.91 -9.85
C LYS A 330 33.97 -38.44 -9.70
N GLU A 331 34.93 -39.10 -9.05
CA GLU A 331 34.90 -40.55 -8.79
C GLU A 331 33.81 -41.02 -7.81
N LYS A 332 33.54 -40.26 -6.75
CA LYS A 332 32.46 -40.57 -5.80
C LYS A 332 31.09 -40.32 -6.45
N PHE A 333 31.01 -39.27 -7.23
CA PHE A 333 29.81 -38.90 -7.97
C PHE A 333 29.41 -39.97 -9.00
N GLU A 334 30.36 -40.47 -9.80
CA GLU A 334 30.11 -41.53 -10.78
C GLU A 334 29.60 -42.82 -10.11
N LYS A 335 30.15 -43.19 -8.94
CA LYS A 335 29.68 -44.35 -8.16
C LYS A 335 28.25 -44.20 -7.65
N VAL A 336 27.85 -43.00 -7.23
CA VAL A 336 26.47 -42.74 -6.78
C VAL A 336 25.50 -42.89 -7.96
N ILE A 337 25.85 -42.35 -9.14
CA ILE A 337 25.04 -42.52 -10.34
C ILE A 337 24.97 -43.99 -10.77
N GLU A 338 26.08 -44.73 -10.73
CA GLU A 338 26.08 -46.17 -11.02
C GLU A 338 25.15 -46.95 -10.09
N ASN A 339 25.16 -46.65 -8.78
CA ASN A 339 24.25 -47.26 -7.82
C ASN A 339 22.77 -46.92 -8.11
N ILE A 340 22.47 -45.67 -8.49
CA ILE A 340 21.12 -45.25 -8.88
C ILE A 340 20.66 -46.01 -10.13
N ILE A 341 21.54 -46.17 -11.12
CA ILE A 341 21.27 -46.94 -12.35
C ILE A 341 21.03 -48.42 -12.02
N ILE A 342 21.85 -49.02 -11.14
CA ILE A 342 21.72 -50.42 -10.74
C ILE A 342 20.41 -50.69 -10.01
N ASN A 343 20.00 -49.77 -9.12
CA ASN A 343 18.78 -49.91 -8.34
C ASN A 343 17.51 -49.64 -9.16
N ASN A 344 17.63 -49.00 -10.33
CA ASN A 344 16.49 -48.59 -11.17
C ASN A 344 16.56 -49.18 -12.60
N LYS A 345 17.17 -50.36 -12.76
CA LYS A 345 17.34 -51.03 -14.07
C LYS A 345 16.04 -51.23 -14.84
N GLU A 346 14.95 -51.54 -14.15
CA GLU A 346 13.63 -51.75 -14.77
C GLU A 346 13.09 -50.48 -15.45
N ILE A 347 13.36 -49.31 -14.87
CA ILE A 347 12.94 -48.01 -15.44
C ILE A 347 13.71 -47.74 -16.74
N ILE A 348 15.00 -48.10 -16.76
CA ILE A 348 15.87 -47.92 -17.93
C ILE A 348 15.49 -48.87 -19.07
N GLN A 349 15.16 -50.13 -18.76
CA GLN A 349 14.72 -51.10 -19.77
C GLN A 349 13.37 -50.72 -20.40
N ASN A 350 12.43 -50.22 -19.61
CA ASN A 350 11.10 -49.86 -20.07
C ASN A 350 11.06 -48.53 -20.85
N GLN A 351 11.89 -47.55 -20.48
CA GLN A 351 11.81 -46.20 -21.05
C GLN A 351 13.03 -45.79 -21.90
N LYS A 352 14.07 -46.64 -21.96
CA LYS A 352 15.32 -46.43 -22.71
C LYS A 352 15.89 -45.03 -22.46
N GLU A 353 16.14 -44.25 -23.51
CA GLU A 353 16.67 -42.88 -23.41
C GLU A 353 15.74 -41.91 -22.65
N ARG A 354 14.43 -42.19 -22.55
CA ARG A 354 13.49 -41.35 -21.78
C ARG A 354 13.58 -41.57 -20.27
N ALA A 355 14.33 -42.57 -19.81
CA ALA A 355 14.55 -42.83 -18.38
C ALA A 355 15.39 -41.73 -17.69
N VAL A 356 16.04 -40.86 -18.46
CA VAL A 356 16.86 -39.76 -17.94
C VAL A 356 16.02 -38.82 -17.06
N SER A 357 14.80 -38.45 -17.48
CA SER A 357 13.95 -37.52 -16.72
C SER A 357 13.57 -38.03 -15.32
N PRO A 358 13.03 -39.26 -15.14
CA PRO A 358 12.73 -39.78 -13.81
C PRO A 358 13.99 -40.04 -12.96
N LEU A 359 15.08 -40.51 -13.58
CA LEU A 359 16.35 -40.72 -12.87
C LEU A 359 17.01 -39.41 -12.45
N MET A 360 16.84 -38.33 -13.21
CA MET A 360 17.27 -36.99 -12.84
C MET A 360 16.57 -36.54 -11.56
N GLY A 361 15.28 -36.82 -11.39
CA GLY A 361 14.56 -36.52 -10.14
C GLY A 361 15.11 -37.27 -8.92
N ILE A 362 15.49 -38.54 -9.10
CA ILE A 362 16.08 -39.37 -8.03
C ILE A 362 17.50 -38.92 -7.70
N ALA A 363 18.33 -38.72 -8.73
CA ALA A 363 19.70 -38.24 -8.57
C ALA A 363 19.75 -36.85 -7.93
N MET A 364 18.88 -35.94 -8.37
CA MET A 364 18.78 -34.61 -7.77
C MET A 364 18.25 -34.65 -6.34
N LYS A 365 17.47 -35.66 -5.92
CA LYS A 365 17.06 -35.80 -4.51
C LYS A 365 18.26 -36.09 -3.59
N GLU A 366 19.25 -36.84 -4.08
CA GLU A 366 20.42 -37.24 -3.30
C GLU A 366 21.61 -36.28 -3.45
N LEU A 367 21.72 -35.63 -4.62
CA LEU A 367 22.85 -34.79 -5.01
C LEU A 367 22.52 -33.29 -5.10
N ARG A 368 21.31 -32.85 -4.69
CA ARG A 368 20.90 -31.44 -4.73
C ARG A 368 21.94 -30.54 -4.06
N GLY A 369 22.42 -29.53 -4.78
CA GLY A 369 23.41 -28.58 -4.28
C GLY A 369 24.86 -29.10 -4.23
N LYS A 370 25.12 -30.40 -4.43
CA LYS A 370 26.49 -30.93 -4.37
C LYS A 370 27.20 -30.94 -5.73
N VAL A 371 26.43 -31.08 -6.81
CA VAL A 371 26.91 -31.16 -8.19
C VAL A 371 25.94 -30.37 -9.09
N SER A 372 26.46 -29.72 -10.14
CA SER A 372 25.62 -28.94 -11.07
C SER A 372 24.66 -29.85 -11.84
N GLY A 373 23.41 -29.41 -12.02
CA GLY A 373 22.40 -30.22 -12.71
C GLY A 373 22.81 -30.61 -14.14
N GLU A 374 23.56 -29.75 -14.83
CA GLU A 374 24.12 -30.03 -16.15
C GLU A 374 25.09 -31.23 -16.14
N MET A 375 25.94 -31.33 -15.12
CA MET A 375 26.91 -32.42 -14.98
C MET A 375 26.23 -33.74 -14.58
N VAL A 376 25.14 -33.67 -13.80
CA VAL A 376 24.29 -34.84 -13.52
C VAL A 376 23.62 -35.36 -14.78
N ASN A 377 23.07 -34.45 -15.58
CA ASN A 377 22.39 -34.82 -16.82
C ASN A 377 23.36 -35.45 -17.84
N SER A 378 24.54 -34.87 -18.03
CA SER A 378 25.52 -35.39 -19.00
C SER A 378 26.01 -36.80 -18.65
N ILE A 379 26.34 -37.05 -17.37
CA ILE A 379 26.86 -38.35 -16.92
C ILE A 379 25.74 -39.40 -16.86
N LEU A 380 24.51 -39.03 -16.51
CA LEU A 380 23.35 -39.94 -16.62
C LEU A 380 23.12 -40.36 -18.07
N LEU A 381 23.14 -39.42 -19.02
CA LEU A 381 22.97 -39.71 -20.45
C LEU A 381 24.04 -40.68 -20.97
N GLU A 382 25.30 -40.44 -20.61
CA GLU A 382 26.43 -41.28 -21.01
C GLU A 382 26.31 -42.70 -20.44
N LYS A 383 26.06 -42.84 -19.14
CA LYS A 383 25.96 -44.16 -18.47
C LYS A 383 24.71 -44.95 -18.89
N ILE A 384 23.59 -44.29 -19.16
CA ILE A 384 22.37 -44.95 -19.66
C ILE A 384 22.60 -45.48 -21.08
N LYS A 385 23.29 -44.72 -21.95
CA LYS A 385 23.66 -45.20 -23.29
C LYS A 385 24.57 -46.44 -23.21
N MET A 386 25.62 -46.38 -22.39
CA MET A 386 26.51 -47.54 -22.17
C MET A 386 25.75 -48.76 -21.62
N PHE A 387 24.77 -48.56 -20.73
CA PHE A 387 23.97 -49.65 -20.19
C PHE A 387 23.08 -50.32 -21.25
N LEU A 388 22.49 -49.52 -22.15
CA LEU A 388 21.66 -49.99 -23.26
C LEU A 388 22.48 -50.69 -24.36
N GLU A 389 23.70 -50.22 -24.64
CA GLU A 389 24.63 -50.87 -25.57
C GLU A 389 25.12 -52.22 -25.04
N ASN A 390 25.42 -52.31 -23.74
CA ASN A 390 25.87 -53.55 -23.09
C ASN A 390 24.75 -54.59 -22.84
N SER A 391 23.47 -54.23 -23.03
CA SER A 391 22.34 -55.17 -22.92
C SER A 391 21.84 -55.67 -24.28
N HIS A 392 22.49 -55.26 -25.37
CA HIS A 392 22.26 -55.75 -26.74
C HIS A 392 23.36 -56.71 -27.26
N ASN A 393 24.42 -56.95 -26.48
CA ASN A 393 25.31 -58.11 -26.58
C ASN A 393 24.95 -59.13 -25.50
#